data_AF-W6YKD5-F1
#
_entry.id   AF-W6YKD5-F1
#
_cell.length_a   1.000
_cell.length_b   1.000
_cell.length_c   1.000
_cell.angle_alpha   90.00
_cell.angle_beta   90.00
_cell.angle_gamma   90.00
#
_symmetry.space_group_name_H-M   'P 1'
#
loop_
_entity.id
_entity.type
_entity.pdbx_description
1 polymer ?
#
loop_
_entity_poly.entity_id
_entity_poly.type
_entity_poly.pdbx_seq_one_letter_code
_entity_poly.pdbx_strand_id
1 'polypeptide(L)'
;MRSLFLIACAACATFVHALVVPDVPSELVTSATNNTLPSENPLEEWSGPAKAAADDPWTLSVARGAKLLQGMKSNDAEAASLYGLETTAESPFDGNLIEKLREWGYNDNNDALARQADPECDFDSRDGHMLKKAFKDLGIRTNSKGKGGPNQCFAIEHANGPAVRLGDNGKIPEKADQRYEVCGKEYRVTNAEHTIGVNAEAGAVYAMQLSSAAKAAHRLWKRAPLTEELPAIRSVSDIAWAFWHRAHDLQGLDNIKYLFVAMIINKETNQHVKRALGTLSPPKDEPDGWPGHDFNMDTDEGKALLGSPVGRWAGYFFMQHKRQLGGNKYIANVRMFKSEKEGSWPYFLFHVAGPGTAPIWKRSASTDLGEGYVDAGPKVIMRSENGRHVVREHVIRADR
;
A
#
# COMPACT_ATOMS: atom_id res chain seq x y z
N MET A 1 3.53 19.82 52.73
CA MET A 1 4.14 18.66 52.03
C MET A 1 3.63 18.66 50.60
N ARG A 2 4.45 19.22 49.71
CA ARG A 2 4.25 19.23 48.25
C ARG A 2 5.07 18.08 47.65
N SER A 3 4.67 17.68 46.45
CA SER A 3 5.46 16.96 45.44
C SER A 3 5.41 15.43 45.49
N LEU A 4 4.55 14.87 44.63
CA LEU A 4 4.78 13.63 43.86
C LEU A 4 3.69 13.50 42.78
N PHE A 5 3.79 14.33 41.75
CA PHE A 5 3.13 14.15 40.45
C PHE A 5 4.06 14.76 39.41
N LEU A 6 4.93 13.95 38.79
CA LEU A 6 5.75 14.33 37.63
C LEU A 6 6.56 13.13 37.11
N ILE A 7 5.91 12.05 36.65
CA ILE A 7 6.54 11.09 35.73
C ILE A 7 5.45 10.54 34.78
N ALA A 8 5.02 11.34 33.80
CA ALA A 8 4.28 10.86 32.62
C ALA A 8 4.19 11.94 31.52
N CYS A 9 5.31 12.57 31.13
CA CYS A 9 5.31 13.50 29.97
C CYS A 9 6.59 13.48 29.12
N ALA A 10 7.53 12.56 29.36
CA ALA A 10 8.82 12.58 28.67
C ALA A 10 8.88 11.76 27.36
N ALA A 11 7.85 10.95 27.03
CA ALA A 11 7.89 10.07 25.86
C ALA A 11 7.28 10.66 24.57
N CYS A 12 6.57 11.79 24.63
CA CYS A 12 5.92 12.35 23.43
C CYS A 12 6.78 13.36 22.66
N ALA A 13 7.81 13.95 23.28
CA ALA A 13 8.59 15.02 22.64
C ALA A 13 9.63 14.53 21.61
N THR A 14 9.95 13.23 21.57
CA THR A 14 10.88 12.65 20.59
C THR A 14 10.19 11.91 19.43
N PHE A 15 8.86 11.74 19.47
CA PHE A 15 8.09 10.99 18.46
C PHE A 15 7.16 11.86 17.59
N VAL A 16 7.20 13.20 17.70
CA VAL A 16 6.44 14.10 16.79
C VAL A 16 7.15 14.29 15.43
N HIS A 17 8.14 13.47 15.12
CA HIS A 17 8.44 13.11 13.72
C HIS A 17 7.80 11.74 13.48
N ALA A 18 6.47 11.72 13.36
CA ALA A 18 5.86 10.62 12.61
C ALA A 18 6.61 10.55 11.28
N LEU A 19 7.20 9.38 10.98
CA LEU A 19 7.97 9.12 9.76
C LEU A 19 7.01 9.18 8.56
N VAL A 20 6.64 10.40 8.21
CA VAL A 20 5.96 10.73 6.99
C VAL A 20 7.07 10.71 5.97
N VAL A 21 7.22 9.59 5.28
CA VAL A 21 7.98 9.56 4.03
C VAL A 21 7.37 10.64 3.14
N PRO A 22 8.05 11.78 2.94
CA PRO A 22 7.54 12.80 2.05
C PRO A 22 7.74 12.27 0.62
N ASP A 23 6.79 12.56 -0.27
CA ASP A 23 6.99 12.39 -1.71
C ASP A 23 8.00 13.46 -2.18
N VAL A 24 9.28 13.32 -1.82
CA VAL A 24 10.36 14.19 -2.31
C VAL A 24 10.86 13.61 -3.64
N PRO A 25 10.88 14.38 -4.74
CA PRO A 25 11.62 14.02 -5.94
C PRO A 25 13.09 13.76 -5.57
N SER A 26 13.67 12.69 -6.08
CA SER A 26 15.06 12.32 -5.81
C SER A 26 16.01 13.38 -6.37
N GLU A 27 16.43 14.35 -5.56
CA GLU A 27 17.58 15.19 -5.92
C GLU A 27 18.86 14.39 -5.71
N LEU A 28 19.67 14.34 -6.78
CA LEU A 28 20.97 13.69 -6.83
C LEU A 28 21.93 14.37 -5.85
N VAL A 29 22.46 13.58 -4.92
CA VAL A 29 23.62 13.94 -4.11
C VAL A 29 24.85 13.97 -5.01
N THR A 30 25.39 15.16 -5.29
CA THR A 30 26.79 15.33 -5.70
C THR A 30 27.54 16.05 -4.59
N SER A 31 28.61 15.43 -4.10
CA SER A 31 29.44 15.99 -3.04
C SER A 31 30.36 17.09 -3.58
N ALA A 32 30.33 18.24 -2.90
CA ALA A 32 31.40 19.18 -2.60
C ALA A 32 32.55 19.40 -3.60
N THR A 33 32.66 20.64 -4.10
CA THR A 33 33.87 21.48 -3.96
C THR A 33 33.52 22.97 -4.00
N ASN A 34 34.04 23.72 -3.03
CA ASN A 34 34.00 25.19 -2.94
C ASN A 34 34.68 25.88 -4.14
N ASN A 35 34.13 27.01 -4.61
CA ASN A 35 34.76 28.35 -4.50
C ASN A 35 34.08 29.40 -5.42
N THR A 36 33.78 30.55 -4.81
CA THR A 36 33.75 31.94 -5.37
C THR A 36 32.88 32.29 -6.59
N LEU A 37 31.87 33.15 -6.32
CA LEU A 37 31.30 34.15 -7.24
C LEU A 37 32.32 35.28 -7.52
N PRO A 38 32.27 35.97 -8.69
CA PRO A 38 31.38 37.13 -8.84
C PRO A 38 30.71 37.35 -10.22
N SER A 39 29.44 37.78 -10.14
CA SER A 39 28.70 38.85 -10.86
C SER A 39 28.75 39.08 -12.40
N GLU A 40 27.53 39.32 -12.91
CA GLU A 40 27.07 40.21 -14.02
C GLU A 40 26.67 39.59 -15.39
N ASN A 41 25.42 39.90 -15.78
CA ASN A 41 24.64 39.62 -17.02
C ASN A 41 25.13 40.48 -18.22
N PRO A 42 24.60 40.40 -19.50
CA PRO A 42 23.43 39.67 -20.04
C PRO A 42 23.60 38.99 -21.45
N LEU A 43 22.63 38.12 -21.79
CA LEU A 43 22.14 37.78 -23.16
C LEU A 43 23.16 37.43 -24.26
N GLU A 44 23.33 36.12 -24.53
CA GLU A 44 23.48 35.64 -25.90
C GLU A 44 22.91 34.22 -26.06
N GLU A 45 22.15 34.06 -27.15
CA GLU A 45 21.29 32.96 -27.50
C GLU A 45 22.04 32.02 -28.45
N TRP A 46 22.37 30.79 -28.02
CA TRP A 46 22.70 29.69 -28.95
C TRP A 46 22.41 28.30 -28.35
N SER A 47 21.25 27.77 -28.73
CA SER A 47 20.98 26.38 -29.17
C SER A 47 21.67 25.18 -28.49
N GLY A 48 20.96 24.55 -27.55
CA GLY A 48 20.90 23.08 -27.30
C GLY A 48 21.97 22.47 -26.37
N PRO A 49 21.58 21.57 -25.43
CA PRO A 49 20.78 20.39 -25.73
C PRO A 49 19.46 20.28 -24.95
N ALA A 50 18.49 19.62 -25.61
CA ALA A 50 17.32 18.91 -25.10
C ALA A 50 16.61 19.47 -23.85
N LYS A 51 15.38 19.96 -24.06
CA LYS A 51 14.35 20.09 -23.02
C LYS A 51 14.40 18.86 -22.10
N ALA A 52 14.62 19.09 -20.81
CA ALA A 52 14.43 18.08 -19.77
C ALA A 52 13.06 17.41 -19.98
N ALA A 53 13.07 16.08 -20.15
CA ALA A 53 11.86 15.28 -19.97
C ALA A 53 11.58 15.21 -18.46
N ALA A 54 11.04 16.30 -17.91
CA ALA A 54 10.66 16.39 -16.50
C ALA A 54 9.11 16.42 -16.41
N ASP A 55 8.56 15.57 -15.54
CA ASP A 55 7.18 15.56 -15.02
C ASP A 55 6.06 14.83 -15.80
N ASP A 56 6.32 13.74 -16.52
CA ASP A 56 5.20 12.86 -16.90
C ASP A 56 4.75 11.98 -15.72
N PRO A 57 3.45 11.94 -15.35
CA PRO A 57 2.97 11.19 -14.18
C PRO A 57 3.31 9.71 -14.19
N TRP A 58 3.46 9.11 -15.38
CA TRP A 58 3.84 7.71 -15.50
C TRP A 58 5.28 7.48 -15.02
N THR A 59 6.25 8.24 -15.54
CA THR A 59 7.66 8.10 -15.12
C THR A 59 7.82 8.32 -13.61
N LEU A 60 7.08 9.28 -13.04
CA LEU A 60 7.06 9.48 -11.59
C LEU A 60 6.50 8.26 -10.84
N SER A 61 5.40 7.67 -11.31
CA SER A 61 4.84 6.44 -10.74
C SER A 61 5.77 5.24 -10.91
N VAL A 62 6.50 5.12 -12.04
CA VAL A 62 7.53 4.09 -12.23
C VAL A 62 8.63 4.26 -11.19
N ALA A 63 9.16 5.47 -11.00
CA ALA A 63 10.20 5.75 -10.01
C ALA A 63 9.74 5.45 -8.57
N ARG A 64 8.51 5.85 -8.23
CA ARG A 64 7.89 5.52 -6.93
C ARG A 64 7.74 4.02 -6.74
N GLY A 65 7.25 3.31 -7.75
CA GLY A 65 7.11 1.85 -7.73
C GLY A 65 8.44 1.12 -7.59
N ALA A 66 9.47 1.58 -8.29
CA ALA A 66 10.84 1.06 -8.17
C ALA A 66 11.36 1.22 -6.74
N LYS A 67 11.21 2.42 -6.16
CA LYS A 67 11.64 2.72 -4.79
C LYS A 67 10.89 1.87 -3.76
N LEU A 68 9.57 1.72 -3.90
CA LEU A 68 8.75 0.86 -3.04
C LEU A 68 9.17 -0.61 -3.15
N LEU A 69 9.40 -1.11 -4.37
CA LEU A 69 9.84 -2.49 -4.58
C LEU A 69 11.20 -2.76 -3.94
N GLN A 70 12.14 -1.83 -4.07
CA GLN A 70 13.44 -1.92 -3.41
C GLN A 70 13.29 -1.90 -1.89
N GLY A 71 12.51 -0.95 -1.35
CA GLY A 71 12.24 -0.86 0.08
C GLY A 71 11.57 -2.09 0.67
N MET A 72 10.64 -2.73 -0.05
CA MET A 72 10.03 -4.00 0.37
C MET A 72 11.03 -5.16 0.44
N LYS A 73 11.95 -5.24 -0.53
CA LYS A 73 12.94 -6.34 -0.63
C LYS A 73 14.13 -6.18 0.32
N SER A 74 14.54 -4.95 0.59
CA SER A 74 15.69 -4.63 1.44
C SER A 74 15.37 -4.89 2.92
N ASN A 75 16.42 -5.00 3.75
CA ASN A 75 16.22 -5.00 5.20
C ASN A 75 15.76 -3.62 5.71
N ASP A 76 15.40 -3.53 6.99
CA ASP A 76 14.83 -2.31 7.58
C ASP A 76 15.81 -1.12 7.52
N ALA A 77 17.08 -1.31 7.86
CA ALA A 77 18.09 -0.24 7.84
C ALA A 77 18.36 0.26 6.41
N GLU A 78 18.41 -0.64 5.43
CA GLU A 78 18.54 -0.29 4.01
C GLU A 78 17.31 0.45 3.50
N ALA A 79 16.11 0.02 3.91
CA ALA A 79 14.87 0.73 3.58
C ALA A 79 14.86 2.13 4.23
N ALA A 80 15.29 2.25 5.48
CA ALA A 80 15.42 3.54 6.15
C ALA A 80 16.33 4.48 5.37
N SER A 81 17.53 4.01 5.00
CA SER A 81 18.48 4.76 4.19
C SER A 81 17.91 5.18 2.82
N LEU A 82 17.23 4.27 2.13
CA LEU A 82 16.59 4.54 0.83
C LEU A 82 15.55 5.68 0.93
N TYR A 83 14.90 5.80 2.07
CA TYR A 83 13.86 6.80 2.33
C TYR A 83 14.34 8.01 3.12
N GLY A 84 15.64 8.11 3.40
CA GLY A 84 16.23 9.22 4.16
C GLY A 84 15.75 9.26 5.62
N LEU A 85 15.39 8.10 6.18
CA LEU A 85 14.98 7.94 7.57
C LEU A 85 16.21 7.62 8.43
N GLU A 86 16.24 8.12 9.67
CA GLU A 86 17.45 8.05 10.50
C GLU A 86 17.81 6.62 10.93
N THR A 87 16.84 5.83 11.38
CA THR A 87 17.11 4.57 12.08
C THR A 87 16.32 3.37 11.56
N THR A 88 15.06 3.56 11.16
CA THR A 88 14.16 2.47 10.79
C THR A 88 13.14 2.94 9.75
N ALA A 89 12.70 2.01 8.89
CA ALA A 89 11.54 2.19 8.03
C ALA A 89 10.25 1.65 8.67
N GLU A 90 10.35 1.00 9.84
CA GLU A 90 9.23 0.48 10.59
C GLU A 90 8.28 1.61 10.99
N SER A 91 6.98 1.39 10.81
CA SER A 91 5.97 2.35 11.26
C SER A 91 5.95 2.42 12.78
N PRO A 92 5.84 3.62 13.38
CA PRO A 92 5.61 3.73 14.82
C PRO A 92 4.20 3.29 15.22
N PHE A 93 3.32 2.99 14.25
CA PHE A 93 1.93 2.58 14.47
C PHE A 93 1.78 1.07 14.28
N ASP A 94 1.82 0.32 15.38
CA ASP A 94 1.67 -1.14 15.39
C ASP A 94 0.46 -1.59 16.24
N GLY A 95 -0.01 -2.81 16.00
CA GLY A 95 -1.13 -3.43 16.70
C GLY A 95 -2.50 -3.14 16.09
N ASN A 96 -3.55 -3.34 16.88
CA ASN A 96 -4.95 -3.10 16.45
C ASN A 96 -5.30 -1.59 16.34
N LEU A 97 -4.47 -0.72 16.91
CA LEU A 97 -4.55 0.74 16.88
C LEU A 97 -5.91 1.34 17.30
N ILE A 98 -6.76 0.62 18.04
CA ILE A 98 -8.11 1.10 18.43
C ILE A 98 -8.02 2.42 19.20
N GLU A 99 -7.30 2.44 20.32
CA GLU A 99 -7.19 3.65 21.14
C GLU A 99 -6.37 4.74 20.44
N LYS A 100 -5.37 4.36 19.64
CA LYS A 100 -4.54 5.31 18.91
C LYS A 100 -5.33 6.03 17.81
N LEU A 101 -6.14 5.33 17.04
CA LEU A 101 -7.01 5.94 16.03
C LEU A 101 -8.03 6.88 16.67
N ARG A 102 -8.64 6.48 17.80
CA ARG A 102 -9.55 7.33 18.57
C ARG A 102 -8.89 8.61 19.07
N GLU A 103 -7.71 8.50 19.67
CA GLU A 103 -6.88 9.63 20.11
C GLU A 103 -6.64 10.62 18.95
N TRP A 104 -6.34 10.09 17.76
CA TRP A 104 -6.13 10.85 16.54
C TRP A 104 -7.44 11.23 15.82
N GLY A 105 -8.58 11.31 16.52
CA GLY A 105 -9.82 11.88 16.00
C GLY A 105 -10.58 11.00 15.01
N TYR A 106 -10.21 9.73 14.85
CA TYR A 106 -10.93 8.79 13.99
C TYR A 106 -12.14 8.14 14.70
N ASN A 107 -13.14 7.79 13.89
CA ASN A 107 -14.33 7.04 14.26
C ASN A 107 -14.38 5.76 13.43
N ASP A 108 -14.21 4.61 14.09
CA ASP A 108 -14.19 3.28 13.46
C ASP A 108 -14.97 2.22 14.28
N ASN A 109 -15.67 2.66 15.32
CA ASN A 109 -16.30 1.78 16.30
C ASN A 109 -17.72 2.24 16.62
N ASN A 110 -18.55 2.35 15.58
CA ASN A 110 -19.99 2.51 15.77
C ASN A 110 -20.78 1.55 14.86
N ASP A 111 -21.95 1.15 15.34
CA ASP A 111 -22.83 0.19 14.68
C ASP A 111 -23.24 0.64 13.27
N ALA A 112 -23.36 1.94 13.04
CA ALA A 112 -23.77 2.46 11.74
C ALA A 112 -22.69 2.21 10.67
N LEU A 113 -21.42 2.49 10.97
CA LEU A 113 -20.28 2.19 10.11
C LEU A 113 -20.12 0.69 9.90
N ALA A 114 -20.29 -0.13 10.93
CA ALA A 114 -20.23 -1.59 10.80
C ALA A 114 -21.32 -2.13 9.86
N ARG A 115 -22.56 -1.67 10.01
CA ARG A 115 -23.69 -2.04 9.13
C ARG A 115 -23.51 -1.54 7.70
N GLN A 116 -22.87 -0.39 7.52
CA GLN A 116 -22.53 0.13 6.20
C GLN A 116 -21.42 -0.69 5.53
N ALA A 117 -20.42 -1.13 6.29
CA ALA A 117 -19.25 -1.81 5.74
C ALA A 117 -19.49 -3.29 5.42
N ASP A 118 -20.29 -4.02 6.20
CA ASP A 118 -20.46 -5.48 6.01
C ASP A 118 -20.93 -5.89 4.60
N PRO A 119 -21.93 -5.21 3.98
CA PRO A 119 -22.38 -5.55 2.63
C PRO A 119 -21.30 -5.41 1.55
N GLU A 120 -20.33 -4.52 1.72
CA GLU A 120 -19.20 -4.34 0.78
C GLU A 120 -18.30 -5.59 0.73
N CYS A 121 -18.24 -6.36 1.83
CA CYS A 121 -17.49 -7.61 1.92
C CYS A 121 -18.26 -8.83 1.39
N ASP A 122 -19.45 -8.66 0.80
CA ASP A 122 -20.15 -9.72 0.09
C ASP A 122 -19.81 -9.69 -1.41
N PHE A 123 -18.72 -10.37 -1.76
CA PHE A 123 -18.07 -10.24 -3.05
C PHE A 123 -18.79 -10.93 -4.21
N ASP A 124 -19.82 -11.76 -3.94
CA ASP A 124 -20.68 -12.40 -4.97
C ASP A 124 -22.11 -11.83 -4.94
N SER A 125 -22.26 -10.57 -4.51
CA SER A 125 -23.54 -9.85 -4.60
C SER A 125 -23.69 -9.16 -5.95
N ARG A 126 -24.90 -9.20 -6.52
CA ARG A 126 -25.29 -8.45 -7.72
C ARG A 126 -25.13 -6.94 -7.52
N ASP A 127 -25.49 -6.46 -6.33
CA ASP A 127 -25.40 -5.04 -5.99
C ASP A 127 -23.96 -4.65 -5.63
N GLY A 128 -23.14 -5.62 -5.21
CA GLY A 128 -21.74 -5.46 -4.88
C GLY A 128 -20.78 -5.69 -6.06
N HIS A 129 -19.79 -6.55 -5.84
CA HIS A 129 -18.61 -6.67 -6.71
C HIS A 129 -18.69 -7.74 -7.80
N MET A 130 -19.52 -8.79 -7.67
CA MET A 130 -19.57 -9.95 -8.60
C MET A 130 -18.20 -10.54 -8.96
N LEU A 131 -17.43 -10.97 -7.95
CA LEU A 131 -16.08 -11.53 -8.07
C LEU A 131 -16.02 -13.06 -7.92
N LYS A 132 -17.14 -13.76 -8.16
CA LYS A 132 -17.28 -15.20 -7.92
C LYS A 132 -16.18 -16.02 -8.59
N LYS A 133 -15.91 -15.78 -9.88
CA LYS A 133 -14.86 -16.50 -10.64
C LYS A 133 -13.48 -16.28 -10.04
N ALA A 134 -13.11 -15.01 -9.79
CA ALA A 134 -11.82 -14.66 -9.23
C ALA A 134 -11.61 -15.29 -7.84
N PHE A 135 -12.61 -15.17 -6.98
CA PHE A 135 -12.56 -15.70 -5.62
C PHE A 135 -12.54 -17.23 -5.62
N LYS A 136 -13.30 -17.89 -6.49
CA LYS A 136 -13.25 -19.35 -6.68
C LYS A 136 -11.85 -19.81 -7.09
N ASP A 137 -11.24 -19.16 -8.09
CA ASP A 137 -9.91 -19.55 -8.60
C ASP A 137 -8.80 -19.31 -7.57
N LEU A 138 -8.95 -18.29 -6.72
CA LEU A 138 -8.01 -17.99 -5.63
C LEU A 138 -8.28 -18.78 -4.34
N GLY A 139 -9.38 -19.56 -4.29
CA GLY A 139 -9.77 -20.30 -3.08
C GLY A 139 -10.30 -19.40 -1.95
N ILE A 140 -10.82 -18.23 -2.28
CA ILE A 140 -11.36 -17.24 -1.34
C ILE A 140 -12.88 -17.39 -1.28
N ARG A 141 -13.45 -17.51 -0.08
CA ARG A 141 -14.92 -17.47 0.10
C ARG A 141 -15.43 -16.04 -0.09
N THR A 142 -16.63 -15.88 -0.65
CA THR A 142 -17.14 -14.55 -1.05
C THR A 142 -18.01 -13.86 -0.01
N ASN A 143 -18.60 -14.59 0.94
CA ASN A 143 -19.55 -14.02 1.90
C ASN A 143 -18.88 -13.09 2.94
N SER A 144 -19.60 -12.06 3.38
CA SER A 144 -19.21 -11.20 4.50
C SER A 144 -19.30 -11.92 5.85
N LYS A 145 -18.66 -11.36 6.88
CA LYS A 145 -18.72 -11.86 8.26
C LYS A 145 -20.14 -11.85 8.82
N GLY A 146 -20.93 -10.81 8.54
CA GLY A 146 -22.35 -10.74 8.89
C GLY A 146 -23.21 -11.84 8.27
N LYS A 147 -22.75 -12.45 7.17
CA LYS A 147 -23.38 -13.61 6.51
C LYS A 147 -22.70 -14.95 6.81
N GLY A 148 -21.85 -15.02 7.85
CA GLY A 148 -21.14 -16.25 8.23
C GLY A 148 -19.94 -16.60 7.34
N GLY A 149 -19.47 -15.65 6.53
CA GLY A 149 -18.24 -15.76 5.75
C GLY A 149 -17.00 -15.22 6.48
N PRO A 150 -15.82 -15.38 5.87
CA PRO A 150 -14.56 -14.94 6.48
C PRO A 150 -14.17 -13.49 6.15
N ASN A 151 -14.89 -12.80 5.25
CA ASN A 151 -14.53 -11.43 4.86
C ASN A 151 -15.09 -10.42 5.88
N GLN A 152 -14.19 -9.76 6.60
CA GLN A 152 -14.54 -8.74 7.59
C GLN A 152 -14.21 -7.35 7.04
N CYS A 153 -15.22 -6.49 6.91
CA CYS A 153 -15.06 -5.11 6.45
C CYS A 153 -15.06 -4.13 7.63
N PHE A 154 -14.17 -3.15 7.55
CA PHE A 154 -14.06 -2.05 8.49
C PHE A 154 -14.23 -0.74 7.72
N ALA A 155 -15.08 0.14 8.24
CA ALA A 155 -15.19 1.52 7.80
C ALA A 155 -14.66 2.45 8.89
N ILE A 156 -13.95 3.49 8.48
CA ILE A 156 -13.36 4.49 9.37
C ILE A 156 -13.44 5.86 8.73
N GLU A 157 -13.84 6.85 9.53
CA GLU A 157 -13.83 8.25 9.13
C GLU A 157 -12.97 9.08 10.09
N HIS A 158 -12.24 10.07 9.57
CA HIS A 158 -11.55 11.07 10.35
C HIS A 158 -12.48 12.27 10.56
N ALA A 159 -13.56 12.02 11.28
CA ALA A 159 -14.60 12.94 11.74
C ALA A 159 -15.45 12.21 12.79
N ASN A 160 -16.21 12.94 13.59
CA ASN A 160 -17.16 12.37 14.57
C ASN A 160 -16.53 11.36 15.55
N GLY A 161 -15.21 11.39 15.72
CA GLY A 161 -14.50 10.51 16.64
C GLY A 161 -14.70 10.90 18.10
N PRO A 162 -14.44 9.98 19.04
CA PRO A 162 -14.64 10.24 20.46
C PRO A 162 -13.70 11.33 21.03
N ALA A 163 -12.57 11.60 20.38
CA ALA A 163 -11.67 12.70 20.76
C ALA A 163 -12.11 14.08 20.25
N VAL A 164 -13.14 14.16 19.39
CA VAL A 164 -13.65 15.44 18.89
C VAL A 164 -14.27 16.22 20.05
N ARG A 165 -13.82 17.46 20.24
CA ARG A 165 -14.37 18.35 21.27
C ARG A 165 -15.82 18.69 20.95
N LEU A 166 -16.67 18.59 21.97
CA LEU A 166 -18.07 19.02 21.88
C LEU A 166 -18.13 20.56 21.83
N GLY A 167 -19.11 21.09 21.11
CA GLY A 167 -19.41 22.52 21.15
C GLY A 167 -20.09 22.93 22.46
N ASP A 168 -20.34 24.22 22.64
CA ASP A 168 -20.93 24.81 23.85
C ASP A 168 -22.31 24.21 24.23
N ASN A 169 -23.02 23.65 23.24
CA ASN A 169 -24.30 22.97 23.41
C ASN A 169 -24.18 21.49 23.81
N GLY A 170 -22.97 21.00 24.09
CA GLY A 170 -22.70 19.60 24.41
C GLY A 170 -22.86 18.63 23.23
N LYS A 171 -22.94 19.14 21.98
CA LYS A 171 -23.10 18.33 20.76
C LYS A 171 -21.81 18.33 19.95
N ILE A 172 -21.65 17.29 19.14
CA ILE A 172 -20.58 17.24 18.15
C ILE A 172 -20.81 18.40 17.14
N PRO A 173 -19.80 19.27 16.90
CA PRO A 173 -19.90 20.33 15.91
C PRO A 173 -20.07 19.79 14.48
N GLU A 174 -20.45 20.67 13.55
CA GLU A 174 -20.40 20.36 12.12
C GLU A 174 -18.98 19.97 11.70
N LYS A 175 -18.86 19.06 10.71
CA LYS A 175 -17.56 18.46 10.32
C LYS A 175 -16.48 19.51 10.02
N ALA A 176 -16.85 20.67 9.48
CA ALA A 176 -15.90 21.74 9.21
C ALA A 176 -15.25 22.33 10.48
N ASP A 177 -15.96 22.30 11.61
CA ASP A 177 -15.59 22.95 12.87
C ASP A 177 -15.07 21.97 13.92
N GLN A 178 -15.16 20.67 13.66
CA GLN A 178 -14.64 19.65 14.56
C GLN A 178 -13.10 19.78 14.72
N ARG A 179 -12.67 19.73 15.97
CA ARG A 179 -11.26 19.78 16.41
C ARG A 179 -11.03 18.74 17.50
N TYR A 180 -9.80 18.27 17.63
CA TYR A 180 -9.34 17.38 18.69
C TYR A 180 -7.91 17.74 19.08
N GLU A 181 -7.42 17.24 20.21
CA GLU A 181 -6.09 17.56 20.71
C GLU A 181 -5.27 16.29 20.90
N VAL A 182 -4.02 16.32 20.46
CA VAL A 182 -3.03 15.27 20.73
C VAL A 182 -1.73 15.95 21.14
N CYS A 183 -1.12 15.52 22.25
CA CYS A 183 0.13 16.05 22.76
C CYS A 183 0.16 17.60 22.91
N GLY A 184 -0.94 18.21 23.36
CA GLY A 184 -1.04 19.66 23.54
C GLY A 184 -1.19 20.46 22.24
N LYS A 185 -1.35 19.79 21.09
CA LYS A 185 -1.56 20.45 19.80
C LYS A 185 -2.99 20.30 19.30
N GLU A 186 -3.55 21.44 18.91
CA GLU A 186 -4.76 21.64 18.10
C GLU A 186 -4.73 20.87 16.77
N TYR A 187 -5.61 19.89 16.52
CA TYR A 187 -5.83 19.31 15.19
C TYR A 187 -7.25 19.50 14.68
N ARG A 188 -7.39 19.59 13.36
CA ARG A 188 -8.68 19.62 12.66
C ARG A 188 -8.96 18.27 12.00
N VAL A 189 -10.22 17.85 12.06
CA VAL A 189 -10.66 16.65 11.33
C VAL A 189 -10.53 16.86 9.82
N THR A 190 -10.24 15.81 9.08
CA THR A 190 -9.96 15.90 7.63
C THR A 190 -11.12 15.40 6.78
N ASN A 191 -12.07 14.66 7.38
CA ASN A 191 -13.07 13.87 6.67
C ASN A 191 -12.44 12.83 5.72
N ALA A 192 -11.24 12.31 6.06
CA ALA A 192 -10.74 11.09 5.44
C ALA A 192 -11.73 9.95 5.70
N GLU A 193 -11.87 9.05 4.73
CA GLU A 193 -12.79 7.92 4.81
C GLU A 193 -12.12 6.72 4.17
N HIS A 194 -12.12 5.60 4.87
CA HIS A 194 -11.60 4.35 4.36
C HIS A 194 -12.58 3.20 4.61
N THR A 195 -12.75 2.36 3.61
CA THR A 195 -13.38 1.04 3.77
C THR A 195 -12.36 0.00 3.34
N ILE A 196 -11.96 -0.84 4.29
CA ILE A 196 -10.95 -1.88 4.10
C ILE A 196 -11.53 -3.20 4.58
N GLY A 197 -11.48 -4.19 3.71
CA GLY A 197 -11.85 -5.56 4.05
C GLY A 197 -10.62 -6.40 4.35
N VAL A 198 -10.80 -7.42 5.17
CA VAL A 198 -9.77 -8.41 5.49
C VAL A 198 -10.36 -9.80 5.43
N ASN A 199 -9.61 -10.73 4.87
CA ASN A 199 -9.85 -12.16 4.97
C ASN A 199 -8.56 -12.82 5.51
N ALA A 200 -8.52 -13.01 6.83
CA ALA A 200 -7.38 -13.58 7.54
C ALA A 200 -7.10 -15.03 7.08
N GLU A 201 -8.15 -15.81 6.81
CA GLU A 201 -8.06 -17.20 6.36
C GLU A 201 -7.35 -17.30 5.00
N ALA A 202 -7.79 -16.50 4.03
CA ALA A 202 -7.23 -16.47 2.68
C ALA A 202 -5.93 -15.67 2.56
N GLY A 203 -5.62 -14.84 3.56
CA GLY A 203 -4.49 -13.92 3.52
C GLY A 203 -4.70 -12.74 2.58
N ALA A 204 -5.89 -12.15 2.59
CA ALA A 204 -6.24 -11.06 1.68
C ALA A 204 -6.63 -9.77 2.42
N VAL A 205 -6.20 -8.63 1.89
CA VAL A 205 -6.67 -7.30 2.28
C VAL A 205 -7.31 -6.63 1.07
N TYR A 206 -8.46 -5.98 1.25
CA TYR A 206 -9.24 -5.35 0.20
C TYR A 206 -9.35 -3.85 0.47
N ALA A 207 -8.69 -3.02 -0.34
CA ALA A 207 -8.90 -1.57 -0.31
C ALA A 207 -10.07 -1.21 -1.22
N MET A 208 -11.21 -0.82 -0.65
CA MET A 208 -12.45 -0.57 -1.40
C MET A 208 -12.76 0.91 -1.55
N GLN A 209 -12.67 1.67 -0.45
CA GLN A 209 -12.81 3.12 -0.46
C GLN A 209 -11.56 3.73 0.16
N LEU A 210 -10.87 4.60 -0.57
CA LEU A 210 -9.67 5.27 -0.08
C LEU A 210 -9.78 6.79 -0.30
N SER A 211 -10.12 7.54 0.75
CA SER A 211 -10.06 9.00 0.76
C SER A 211 -8.94 9.47 1.68
N SER A 212 -7.79 9.86 1.09
CA SER A 212 -6.62 10.27 1.88
C SER A 212 -6.87 11.54 2.69
N ALA A 213 -6.25 11.63 3.87
CA ALA A 213 -6.37 12.77 4.76
C ALA A 213 -6.04 14.10 4.07
N ALA A 214 -4.97 14.16 3.27
CA ALA A 214 -4.59 15.38 2.55
C ALA A 214 -5.66 15.83 1.55
N LYS A 215 -6.21 14.90 0.74
CA LYS A 215 -7.22 15.22 -0.27
C LYS A 215 -8.56 15.60 0.37
N ALA A 216 -8.96 14.87 1.41
CA ALA A 216 -10.19 15.13 2.13
C ALA A 216 -10.12 16.47 2.88
N ALA A 217 -9.01 16.73 3.57
CA ALA A 217 -8.73 18.02 4.21
C ALA A 217 -8.78 19.16 3.20
N HIS A 218 -8.13 19.03 2.04
CA HIS A 218 -8.19 20.06 1.01
C HIS A 218 -9.63 20.44 0.62
N ARG A 219 -10.51 19.43 0.46
CA ARG A 219 -11.92 19.64 0.11
C ARG A 219 -12.74 20.24 1.26
N LEU A 220 -12.51 19.80 2.49
CA LEU A 220 -13.23 20.26 3.67
C LEU A 220 -12.78 21.67 4.10
N TRP A 221 -11.47 21.91 4.08
CA TRP A 221 -10.83 23.12 4.58
C TRP A 221 -10.73 24.23 3.54
N LYS A 222 -11.01 23.90 2.27
CA LYS A 222 -10.95 24.84 1.13
C LYS A 222 -9.56 25.43 0.89
N ARG A 223 -8.51 24.72 1.31
CA ARG A 223 -7.10 25.03 1.04
C ARG A 223 -6.22 23.80 1.18
N ALA A 224 -5.01 23.83 0.63
CA ALA A 224 -4.04 22.77 0.85
C ALA A 224 -3.69 22.67 2.35
N PRO A 225 -3.72 21.45 2.94
CA PRO A 225 -3.20 21.24 4.29
C PRO A 225 -1.68 21.23 4.25
N LEU A 226 -1.06 21.77 5.30
CA LEU A 226 0.36 21.52 5.58
C LEU A 226 0.51 20.12 6.19
N THR A 227 1.68 19.51 6.02
CA THR A 227 1.95 18.12 6.48
C THR A 227 1.73 17.97 7.98
N GLU A 228 2.14 18.96 8.76
CA GLU A 228 2.04 19.02 10.21
C GLU A 228 0.62 19.27 10.72
N GLU A 229 -0.31 19.70 9.87
CA GLU A 229 -1.73 19.87 10.21
C GLU A 229 -2.52 18.56 10.11
N LEU A 230 -1.97 17.56 9.43
CA LEU A 230 -2.62 16.28 9.25
C LEU A 230 -2.37 15.33 10.43
N PRO A 231 -3.29 14.38 10.71
CA PRO A 231 -3.07 13.35 11.72
C PRO A 231 -1.78 12.58 11.46
N ALA A 232 -1.04 12.20 12.50
CA ALA A 232 0.16 11.40 12.33
C ALA A 232 -0.16 10.00 11.75
N ILE A 233 -1.19 9.34 12.28
CA ILE A 233 -1.75 8.11 11.72
C ILE A 233 -2.72 8.44 10.59
N ARG A 234 -2.20 8.55 9.37
CA ARG A 234 -3.01 8.94 8.18
C ARG A 234 -2.74 8.12 6.93
N SER A 235 -1.71 7.29 6.99
CA SER A 235 -1.32 6.46 5.87
C SER A 235 -2.36 5.35 5.72
N VAL A 236 -2.69 5.00 4.48
CA VAL A 236 -3.60 3.86 4.22
C VAL A 236 -2.92 2.56 4.64
N SER A 237 -1.59 2.46 4.59
CA SER A 237 -0.84 1.29 5.04
C SER A 237 -1.00 1.03 6.54
N ASP A 238 -0.90 2.05 7.38
CA ASP A 238 -1.08 1.90 8.84
C ASP A 238 -2.54 1.60 9.21
N ILE A 239 -3.50 2.22 8.52
CA ILE A 239 -4.93 1.93 8.73
C ILE A 239 -5.27 0.51 8.27
N ALA A 240 -4.72 0.07 7.13
CA ALA A 240 -4.85 -1.31 6.66
C ALA A 240 -4.19 -2.29 7.65
N TRP A 241 -3.02 -1.93 8.21
CA TRP A 241 -2.34 -2.72 9.24
C TRP A 241 -3.19 -2.89 10.50
N ALA A 242 -3.80 -1.81 10.99
CA ALA A 242 -4.72 -1.86 12.12
C ALA A 242 -5.83 -2.91 11.92
N PHE A 243 -6.45 -2.90 10.74
CA PHE A 243 -7.55 -3.81 10.42
C PHE A 243 -7.10 -5.23 10.12
N TRP A 244 -5.94 -5.41 9.49
CA TRP A 244 -5.29 -6.71 9.36
C TRP A 244 -5.09 -7.33 10.75
N HIS A 245 -4.55 -6.57 11.69
CA HIS A 245 -4.33 -7.03 13.06
C HIS A 245 -5.65 -7.33 13.79
N ARG A 246 -6.71 -6.55 13.59
CA ARG A 246 -8.03 -6.79 14.22
C ARG A 246 -8.73 -8.05 13.73
N ALA A 247 -8.42 -8.49 12.50
CA ALA A 247 -8.99 -9.70 11.94
C ALA A 247 -8.27 -10.99 12.40
N HIS A 248 -7.17 -10.87 13.16
CA HIS A 248 -6.38 -11.99 13.66
C HIS A 248 -6.45 -12.10 15.18
N ASP A 249 -6.59 -13.33 15.68
CA ASP A 249 -6.54 -13.67 17.10
C ASP A 249 -5.08 -13.91 17.57
N LEU A 250 -4.21 -12.90 17.37
CA LEU A 250 -2.79 -12.86 17.80
C LEU A 250 -1.77 -13.73 17.04
N GLN A 251 -2.21 -14.63 16.15
CA GLN A 251 -1.32 -15.44 15.30
C GLN A 251 -1.67 -15.26 13.82
N GLY A 252 -0.72 -15.59 12.93
CA GLY A 252 -0.95 -15.60 11.47
C GLY A 252 -0.86 -14.24 10.78
N LEU A 253 -0.32 -13.21 11.44
CA LEU A 253 -0.13 -11.89 10.82
C LEU A 253 0.79 -11.95 9.58
N ASP A 254 1.63 -12.96 9.47
CA ASP A 254 2.51 -13.24 8.32
C ASP A 254 1.79 -13.95 7.15
N ASN A 255 0.56 -14.42 7.34
CA ASN A 255 -0.28 -15.06 6.32
C ASN A 255 -0.92 -14.03 5.38
N ILE A 256 -0.12 -13.26 4.66
CA ILE A 256 -0.60 -12.33 3.64
C ILE A 256 -0.13 -12.77 2.25
N LYS A 257 -1.09 -12.89 1.33
CA LYS A 257 -0.93 -13.44 -0.02
C LYS A 257 -1.43 -12.48 -1.09
N TYR A 258 -2.44 -11.69 -0.77
CA TYR A 258 -3.18 -10.87 -1.74
C TYR A 258 -3.52 -9.49 -1.18
N LEU A 259 -3.26 -8.43 -1.96
CA LEU A 259 -3.79 -7.10 -1.68
C LEU A 259 -4.62 -6.66 -2.89
N PHE A 260 -5.91 -6.40 -2.66
CA PHE A 260 -6.82 -5.93 -3.69
C PHE A 260 -7.01 -4.42 -3.61
N VAL A 261 -7.16 -3.80 -4.77
CA VAL A 261 -7.73 -2.46 -4.90
C VAL A 261 -8.98 -2.58 -5.75
N ALA A 262 -10.14 -2.30 -5.17
CA ALA A 262 -11.43 -2.50 -5.81
C ALA A 262 -11.90 -1.25 -6.56
N MET A 263 -12.60 -1.47 -7.68
CA MET A 263 -13.35 -0.46 -8.43
C MET A 263 -12.60 0.88 -8.63
N ILE A 264 -11.46 0.83 -9.32
CA ILE A 264 -10.55 1.97 -9.47
C ILE A 264 -11.17 3.07 -10.33
N ILE A 265 -11.62 4.15 -9.68
CA ILE A 265 -12.12 5.37 -10.35
C ILE A 265 -11.10 6.51 -10.41
N ASN A 266 -9.92 6.33 -9.80
CA ASN A 266 -8.89 7.36 -9.77
C ASN A 266 -8.37 7.64 -11.20
N LYS A 267 -8.49 8.89 -11.66
CA LYS A 267 -8.18 9.28 -13.04
C LYS A 267 -6.73 9.01 -13.43
N GLU A 268 -5.78 9.38 -12.58
CA GLU A 268 -4.35 9.18 -12.82
C GLU A 268 -3.99 7.69 -12.87
N THR A 269 -4.53 6.90 -11.96
CA THR A 269 -4.35 5.44 -11.98
C THR A 269 -4.93 4.84 -13.26
N ASN A 270 -6.12 5.26 -13.68
CA ASN A 270 -6.72 4.78 -14.94
C ASN A 270 -5.91 5.16 -16.19
N GLN A 271 -5.20 6.29 -16.17
CA GLN A 271 -4.24 6.63 -17.23
C GLN A 271 -3.06 5.65 -17.25
N HIS A 272 -2.56 5.24 -16.07
CA HIS A 272 -1.53 4.20 -15.98
C HIS A 272 -2.06 2.84 -16.44
N VAL A 273 -3.28 2.46 -16.06
CA VAL A 273 -3.95 1.24 -16.53
C VAL A 273 -3.97 1.19 -18.06
N LYS A 274 -4.45 2.27 -18.70
CA LYS A 274 -4.51 2.35 -20.16
C LYS A 274 -3.12 2.22 -20.80
N ARG A 275 -2.11 2.90 -20.24
CA ARG A 275 -0.74 2.83 -20.75
C ARG A 275 -0.14 1.42 -20.62
N ALA A 276 -0.34 0.76 -19.48
CA ALA A 276 0.10 -0.61 -19.26
C ALA A 276 -0.54 -1.59 -20.25
N LEU A 277 -1.86 -1.50 -20.47
CA LEU A 277 -2.58 -2.32 -21.45
C LEU A 277 -2.12 -2.08 -22.90
N GLY A 278 -1.70 -0.85 -23.22
CA GLY A 278 -1.14 -0.51 -24.53
C GLY A 278 0.17 -1.22 -24.85
N THR A 279 0.86 -1.80 -23.85
CA THR A 279 2.11 -2.56 -24.03
C THR A 279 1.88 -4.04 -24.32
N LEU A 280 0.64 -4.52 -24.18
CA LEU A 280 0.28 -5.90 -24.49
C LEU A 280 0.38 -6.17 -25.99
N SER A 281 0.44 -7.45 -26.34
CA SER A 281 0.45 -7.92 -27.73
C SER A 281 -0.70 -8.92 -27.95
N PRO A 282 -1.82 -8.51 -28.58
CA PRO A 282 -2.11 -7.16 -29.10
C PRO A 282 -2.39 -6.13 -27.99
N PRO A 283 -2.18 -4.83 -28.25
CA PRO A 283 -2.53 -3.76 -27.31
C PRO A 283 -4.02 -3.76 -26.97
N LYS A 284 -4.36 -3.33 -25.75
CA LYS A 284 -5.76 -3.22 -25.30
C LYS A 284 -6.07 -1.82 -24.78
N ASP A 285 -7.32 -1.40 -24.96
CA ASP A 285 -7.83 -0.14 -24.42
C ASP A 285 -8.49 -0.28 -23.04
N GLU A 286 -8.98 -1.49 -22.72
CA GLU A 286 -9.64 -1.80 -21.45
C GLU A 286 -9.16 -3.13 -20.87
N PRO A 287 -9.19 -3.31 -19.54
CA PRO A 287 -8.88 -4.60 -18.93
C PRO A 287 -9.96 -5.63 -19.28
N ASP A 288 -9.55 -6.88 -19.48
CA ASP A 288 -10.51 -7.97 -19.64
C ASP A 288 -11.18 -8.32 -18.30
N GLY A 289 -12.28 -9.06 -18.37
CA GLY A 289 -12.78 -9.81 -17.23
C GLY A 289 -11.73 -10.79 -16.69
N TRP A 290 -11.94 -11.30 -15.48
CA TRP A 290 -11.08 -12.32 -14.88
C TRP A 290 -10.73 -13.45 -15.88
N PRO A 291 -9.43 -13.85 -16.03
CA PRO A 291 -8.30 -13.51 -15.17
C PRO A 291 -7.59 -12.19 -15.46
N GLY A 292 -7.92 -11.47 -16.53
CA GLY A 292 -7.23 -10.22 -16.89
C GLY A 292 -5.76 -10.42 -17.27
N HIS A 293 -4.91 -9.46 -16.90
CA HIS A 293 -3.48 -9.40 -17.29
C HIS A 293 -2.56 -9.23 -16.09
N ASP A 294 -1.43 -9.92 -16.10
CA ASP A 294 -0.39 -9.80 -15.07
C ASP A 294 0.75 -8.89 -15.56
N PHE A 295 1.15 -7.94 -14.71
CA PHE A 295 2.34 -7.11 -14.90
C PHE A 295 3.33 -7.38 -13.76
N ASN A 296 4.52 -7.86 -14.12
CA ASN A 296 5.57 -8.17 -13.15
C ASN A 296 6.20 -6.88 -12.62
N MET A 297 6.56 -6.83 -11.33
CA MET A 297 7.13 -5.65 -10.69
C MET A 297 8.54 -5.29 -11.17
N ASP A 298 9.20 -6.15 -11.97
CA ASP A 298 10.45 -5.81 -12.67
C ASP A 298 10.24 -4.96 -13.93
N THR A 299 9.02 -4.91 -14.48
CA THR A 299 8.63 -4.07 -15.62
C THR A 299 8.27 -2.65 -15.22
N ASP A 300 8.26 -1.72 -16.18
CA ASP A 300 7.82 -0.35 -15.92
C ASP A 300 6.31 -0.30 -15.67
N GLU A 301 5.53 -1.15 -16.32
CA GLU A 301 4.09 -1.25 -16.11
C GLU A 301 3.76 -1.68 -14.69
N GLY A 302 4.40 -2.76 -14.21
CA GLY A 302 4.21 -3.21 -12.83
C GLY A 302 4.57 -2.14 -11.81
N LYS A 303 5.72 -1.46 -12.00
CA LYS A 303 6.16 -0.36 -11.12
C LYS A 303 5.21 0.83 -11.19
N ALA A 304 4.76 1.24 -12.37
CA ALA A 304 3.82 2.35 -12.51
C ALA A 304 2.49 2.07 -11.80
N LEU A 305 1.98 0.84 -11.89
CA LEU A 305 0.74 0.45 -11.20
C LEU A 305 0.94 0.37 -9.68
N LEU A 306 2.09 -0.12 -9.19
CA LEU A 306 2.45 -0.10 -7.77
C LEU A 306 2.64 1.33 -7.23
N GLY A 307 3.34 2.19 -7.96
CA GLY A 307 3.59 3.58 -7.58
C GLY A 307 2.41 4.53 -7.79
N SER A 308 1.32 4.04 -8.38
CA SER A 308 0.10 4.81 -8.62
C SER A 308 -0.56 5.29 -7.31
N PRO A 309 -1.39 6.34 -7.35
CA PRO A 309 -2.08 6.87 -6.16
C PRO A 309 -2.82 5.83 -5.32
N VAL A 310 -3.40 4.79 -5.95
CA VAL A 310 -4.15 3.73 -5.26
C VAL A 310 -3.34 2.46 -5.00
N GLY A 311 -2.17 2.29 -5.64
CA GLY A 311 -1.30 1.13 -5.45
C GLY A 311 -0.31 1.27 -4.30
N ARG A 312 0.19 2.50 -4.08
CA ARG A 312 1.36 2.75 -3.20
C ARG A 312 1.22 2.27 -1.77
N TRP A 313 -0.01 2.25 -1.23
CA TRP A 313 -0.26 1.79 0.14
C TRP A 313 0.18 0.34 0.35
N ALA A 314 0.05 -0.50 -0.68
CA ALA A 314 0.43 -1.90 -0.62
C ALA A 314 1.95 -2.05 -0.44
N GLY A 315 2.73 -1.23 -1.13
CA GLY A 315 4.18 -1.18 -0.96
C GLY A 315 4.60 -0.72 0.43
N TYR A 316 3.99 0.37 0.92
CA TYR A 316 4.24 0.87 2.26
C TYR A 316 3.85 -0.13 3.36
N PHE A 317 2.73 -0.85 3.19
CA PHE A 317 2.30 -1.90 4.12
C PHE A 317 3.41 -2.93 4.36
N PHE A 318 4.02 -3.44 3.29
CA PHE A 318 5.11 -4.41 3.41
C PHE A 318 6.43 -3.82 3.89
N MET A 319 6.75 -2.59 3.47
CA MET A 319 7.99 -1.94 3.87
C MET A 319 7.99 -1.58 5.36
N GLN A 320 6.86 -1.11 5.88
CA GLN A 320 6.75 -0.55 7.22
C GLN A 320 6.45 -1.60 8.31
N HIS A 321 5.95 -2.78 7.94
CA HIS A 321 5.52 -3.82 8.90
C HIS A 321 6.29 -5.15 8.72
N LYS A 322 7.52 -5.09 8.19
CA LYS A 322 8.36 -6.26 7.87
C LYS A 322 8.50 -7.23 9.04
N ARG A 323 8.77 -6.69 10.23
CA ARG A 323 9.03 -7.49 11.45
C ARG A 323 7.81 -8.34 11.79
N GLN A 324 6.63 -7.73 11.78
CA GLN A 324 5.35 -8.36 12.09
C GLN A 324 4.90 -9.33 10.98
N LEU A 325 5.29 -9.05 9.73
CA LEU A 325 5.02 -9.89 8.57
C LEU A 325 6.00 -11.06 8.41
N GLY A 326 6.94 -11.27 9.33
CA GLY A 326 7.89 -12.38 9.28
C GLY A 326 9.03 -12.19 8.27
N GLY A 327 9.34 -10.94 7.89
CA GLY A 327 10.50 -10.57 7.09
C GLY A 327 10.16 -9.73 5.86
N ASN A 328 11.07 -9.74 4.88
CA ASN A 328 11.00 -8.92 3.67
C ASN A 328 10.06 -9.54 2.63
N LYS A 329 8.75 -9.54 2.92
CA LYS A 329 7.73 -9.81 1.90
C LYS A 329 7.64 -8.63 0.93
N TYR A 330 7.31 -8.92 -0.32
CA TYR A 330 7.22 -7.94 -1.39
C TYR A 330 6.14 -8.31 -2.39
N ILE A 331 5.71 -7.34 -3.19
CA ILE A 331 4.77 -7.58 -4.28
C ILE A 331 5.54 -8.10 -5.49
N ALA A 332 5.17 -9.27 -6.01
CA ALA A 332 5.81 -9.89 -7.16
C ALA A 332 5.23 -9.39 -8.48
N ASN A 333 3.90 -9.27 -8.54
CA ASN A 333 3.19 -8.80 -9.73
C ASN A 333 1.86 -8.18 -9.32
N VAL A 334 1.26 -7.45 -10.26
CA VAL A 334 -0.12 -6.98 -10.18
C VAL A 334 -0.92 -7.62 -11.31
N ARG A 335 -2.00 -8.29 -10.93
CA ARG A 335 -3.05 -8.70 -11.85
C ARG A 335 -4.08 -7.61 -11.97
N MET A 336 -4.42 -7.25 -13.19
CA MET A 336 -5.42 -6.24 -13.49
C MET A 336 -6.56 -6.83 -14.29
N PHE A 337 -7.79 -6.65 -13.81
CA PHE A 337 -8.98 -7.29 -14.36
C PHE A 337 -10.25 -6.48 -14.07
N LYS A 338 -11.34 -6.80 -14.77
CA LYS A 338 -12.70 -6.35 -14.46
C LYS A 338 -13.49 -7.49 -13.81
N SER A 339 -14.44 -7.14 -12.95
CA SER A 339 -15.34 -8.12 -12.35
C SER A 339 -16.37 -8.65 -13.37
N GLU A 340 -17.17 -9.61 -12.96
CA GLU A 340 -18.26 -10.15 -13.79
C GLU A 340 -19.44 -9.18 -13.91
N LYS A 341 -19.44 -8.09 -13.14
CA LYS A 341 -20.43 -7.02 -13.23
C LYS A 341 -20.17 -6.19 -14.49
N GLU A 342 -21.20 -6.09 -15.32
CA GLU A 342 -21.21 -5.23 -16.50
C GLU A 342 -20.91 -3.77 -16.10
N GLY A 343 -20.06 -3.09 -16.88
CA GLY A 343 -19.66 -1.71 -16.59
C GLY A 343 -18.78 -1.55 -15.35
N SER A 344 -18.25 -2.63 -14.75
CA SER A 344 -17.37 -2.52 -13.59
C SER A 344 -16.07 -1.78 -13.90
N TRP A 345 -15.56 -1.06 -12.89
CA TRP A 345 -14.25 -0.43 -12.95
C TRP A 345 -13.11 -1.45 -12.79
N PRO A 346 -11.88 -1.13 -13.22
CA PRO A 346 -10.73 -2.01 -13.04
C PRO A 346 -10.44 -2.34 -11.58
N TYR A 347 -9.89 -3.52 -11.36
CA TYR A 347 -9.38 -4.01 -10.08
C TYR A 347 -7.88 -4.27 -10.19
N PHE A 348 -7.15 -4.02 -9.10
CA PHE A 348 -5.82 -4.58 -8.91
C PHE A 348 -5.87 -5.73 -7.93
N LEU A 349 -5.10 -6.78 -8.21
CA LEU A 349 -4.74 -7.85 -7.30
C LEU A 349 -3.21 -7.94 -7.28
N PHE A 350 -2.61 -7.46 -6.20
CA PHE A 350 -1.19 -7.61 -5.95
C PHE A 350 -0.91 -8.98 -5.34
N HIS A 351 -0.03 -9.74 -5.99
CA HIS A 351 0.45 -11.03 -5.51
C HIS A 351 1.70 -10.86 -4.64
N VAL A 352 1.67 -11.43 -3.44
CA VAL A 352 2.76 -11.33 -2.47
C VAL A 352 3.74 -12.50 -2.64
N ALA A 353 5.04 -12.20 -2.51
CA ALA A 353 6.14 -13.16 -2.45
C ALA A 353 7.09 -12.82 -1.29
N GLY A 354 7.99 -13.75 -0.97
CA GLY A 354 8.99 -13.61 0.10
C GLY A 354 8.99 -14.77 1.10
N PRO A 355 9.64 -14.60 2.27
CA PRO A 355 9.68 -15.63 3.30
C PRO A 355 8.29 -16.15 3.69
N GLY A 356 8.16 -17.46 3.83
CA GLY A 356 6.90 -18.12 4.22
C GLY A 356 5.78 -18.06 3.17
N THR A 357 6.04 -17.56 1.95
CA THR A 357 5.05 -17.60 0.85
C THR A 357 5.27 -18.85 -0.02
N ALA A 358 4.18 -19.53 -0.39
CA ALA A 358 4.25 -20.62 -1.37
C ALA A 358 4.62 -20.04 -2.76
N PRO A 359 5.41 -20.76 -3.57
CA PRO A 359 5.77 -20.28 -4.91
C PRO A 359 4.52 -20.09 -5.78
N ILE A 360 4.42 -18.93 -6.43
CA ILE A 360 3.36 -18.62 -7.40
C ILE A 360 3.63 -19.47 -8.64
N TRP A 361 3.00 -20.65 -8.74
CA TRP A 361 3.11 -21.48 -9.95
C TRP A 361 2.40 -20.76 -11.11
N LYS A 362 3.17 -20.35 -12.13
CA LYS A 362 2.63 -19.90 -13.42
C LYS A 362 1.83 -21.04 -14.04
N ARG A 363 0.50 -21.00 -13.97
CA ARG A 363 -0.36 -21.76 -14.89
C ARG A 363 -0.71 -20.84 -16.05
N SER A 364 0.16 -20.79 -17.05
CA SER A 364 -0.25 -20.42 -18.41
C SER A 364 -0.71 -21.67 -19.14
N ALA A 365 -1.79 -21.53 -19.90
CA ALA A 365 -2.42 -22.56 -20.70
C ALA A 365 -1.46 -23.23 -21.69
N SER A 366 -1.51 -24.56 -21.78
CA SER A 366 -2.02 -25.27 -22.97
C SER A 366 -2.23 -26.74 -22.63
N THR A 367 -3.44 -27.24 -22.89
CA THR A 367 -3.61 -28.62 -23.35
C THR A 367 -3.00 -28.69 -24.74
N ASP A 368 -1.82 -29.29 -24.86
CA ASP A 368 -1.53 -30.12 -26.02
C ASP A 368 -0.45 -31.16 -25.71
N LEU A 369 -0.68 -32.37 -26.19
CA LEU A 369 0.16 -33.54 -26.03
C LEU A 369 1.47 -33.36 -26.83
N GLY A 370 2.61 -33.52 -26.17
CA GLY A 370 3.92 -33.54 -26.83
C GLY A 370 5.02 -33.97 -25.86
N GLU A 371 5.82 -34.94 -26.27
CA GLU A 371 6.72 -35.76 -25.46
C GLU A 371 7.89 -34.99 -24.80
N GLY A 372 8.18 -35.36 -23.55
CA GLY A 372 9.51 -35.51 -22.95
C GLY A 372 10.59 -34.44 -23.22
N TYR A 373 10.66 -33.44 -22.35
CA TYR A 373 11.94 -32.78 -22.04
C TYR A 373 12.00 -32.40 -20.55
N VAL A 374 12.77 -33.14 -19.77
CA VAL A 374 13.05 -32.81 -18.36
C VAL A 374 14.28 -31.92 -18.35
N ASP A 375 14.08 -30.62 -18.15
CA ASP A 375 15.15 -29.70 -17.80
C ASP A 375 15.64 -30.05 -16.38
N ALA A 376 16.78 -30.75 -16.32
CA ALA A 376 17.36 -31.20 -15.07
C ALA A 376 17.99 -30.00 -14.35
N GLY A 377 17.22 -29.38 -13.45
CA GLY A 377 17.72 -28.37 -12.53
C GLY A 377 18.92 -28.85 -11.71
N PRO A 378 19.66 -27.92 -11.07
CA PRO A 378 20.93 -28.22 -10.42
C PRO A 378 20.81 -29.32 -9.36
N LYS A 379 21.55 -30.41 -9.57
CA LYS A 379 21.58 -31.56 -8.66
C LYS A 379 22.62 -31.31 -7.57
N VAL A 380 22.20 -31.42 -6.31
CA VAL A 380 23.13 -31.39 -5.17
C VAL A 380 23.84 -32.74 -5.11
N ILE A 381 25.16 -32.73 -5.26
CA ILE A 381 25.96 -33.97 -5.28
C ILE A 381 26.49 -34.28 -3.88
N MET A 382 26.76 -33.26 -3.07
CA MET A 382 27.34 -33.46 -1.75
C MET A 382 26.96 -32.33 -0.79
N ARG A 383 26.69 -32.70 0.47
CA ARG A 383 26.43 -31.78 1.57
C ARG A 383 27.28 -32.18 2.76
N SER A 384 28.02 -31.24 3.34
CA SER A 384 28.79 -31.50 4.56
C SER A 384 27.85 -31.72 5.75
N GLU A 385 28.27 -32.51 6.74
CA GLU A 385 27.46 -32.81 7.94
C GLU A 385 27.05 -31.56 8.72
N ASN A 386 27.88 -30.52 8.70
CA ASN A 386 27.58 -29.23 9.32
C ASN A 386 26.72 -28.30 8.44
N GLY A 387 26.32 -28.74 7.25
CA GLY A 387 25.42 -28.03 6.33
C GLY A 387 25.97 -26.75 5.70
N ARG A 388 27.21 -26.36 6.01
CA ARG A 388 27.82 -25.10 5.56
C ARG A 388 28.40 -25.16 4.15
N HIS A 389 28.64 -26.35 3.62
CA HIS A 389 29.13 -26.54 2.26
C HIS A 389 28.20 -27.47 1.47
N VAL A 390 27.74 -26.96 0.33
CA VAL A 390 26.92 -27.70 -0.63
C VAL A 390 27.58 -27.59 -2.00
N VAL A 391 27.91 -28.74 -2.59
CA VAL A 391 28.44 -28.80 -3.96
C VAL A 391 27.29 -29.12 -4.91
N ARG A 392 27.11 -28.28 -5.93
CA ARG A 392 26.05 -28.41 -6.94
C ARG A 392 26.68 -28.61 -8.31
N GLU A 393 26.14 -29.54 -9.07
CA GLU A 393 26.48 -29.72 -10.48
C GLU A 393 25.52 -28.89 -11.34
N HIS A 394 26.10 -28.13 -12.26
CA HIS A 394 25.39 -27.35 -13.27
C HIS A 394 25.81 -27.87 -14.64
N VAL A 395 24.86 -28.42 -15.39
CA VAL A 395 25.09 -28.82 -16.78
C VAL A 395 24.68 -27.66 -17.67
N ILE A 396 25.66 -27.00 -18.29
CA ILE A 396 25.42 -25.96 -19.30
C ILE A 396 25.63 -26.60 -20.67
N ARG A 397 24.59 -26.62 -21.50
CA ARG A 397 24.71 -26.99 -22.92
C ARG A 397 24.62 -25.71 -23.75
N ALA A 398 25.58 -25.51 -24.64
CA ALA A 398 25.58 -24.41 -25.59
C ALA A 398 24.87 -24.85 -26.87
N ASP A 399 23.87 -24.09 -27.30
CA ASP A 399 23.18 -24.32 -28.57
C ASP A 399 24.03 -23.80 -29.74
N ARG A 400 24.05 -24.56 -30.84
CA ARG A 400 24.71 -24.20 -32.11
C ARG A 400 23.73 -23.55 -33.08
#